data_AF-A0A517VRC0-F1
#
_entry.id   AF-A0A517VRC0-F1
#
_cell.length_a   1.000
_cell.length_b   1.000
_cell.length_c   1.000
_cell.angle_alpha   90.00
_cell.angle_beta   90.00
_cell.angle_gamma   90.00
#
_symmetry.space_group_name_H-M   'P 1'
#
loop_
_entity.id
_entity.type
_entity.pdbx_description
1 polymer ?
#
loop_
_entity_poly.entity_id
_entity_poly.type
_entity_poly.pdbx_seq_one_letter_code
_entity_poly.pdbx_strand_id
1 'polypeptide(L)' 'MPGLFELIIIGFISIFFTVIPFWMICSKAGFPGWISLAVLTPVLNIVLLFFLAFAEWPALRHLPQQERSEI' A
#
# COMPACT_ATOMS: atom_id res chain seq x y z
N MET A 1 -21.91 -27.51 5.97
CA MET A 1 -22.19 -26.28 5.21
C MET A 1 -21.50 -25.14 5.96
N PRO A 2 -20.61 -24.37 5.32
CA PRO A 2 -19.98 -23.23 5.99
C PRO A 2 -21.08 -22.26 6.43
N GLY A 3 -21.09 -21.91 7.72
CA GLY A 3 -22.08 -21.00 8.28
C GLY A 3 -21.85 -19.57 7.79
N LEU A 4 -22.89 -18.73 7.86
CA LEU A 4 -22.80 -17.31 7.52
C LEU A 4 -21.64 -16.59 8.24
N PHE A 5 -21.38 -16.97 9.50
CA PHE A 5 -20.27 -16.44 10.29
C PHE A 5 -18.89 -16.74 9.72
N GLU A 6 -18.66 -17.97 9.20
CA GLU A 6 -17.41 -18.35 8.55
C GLU A 6 -17.15 -17.49 7.31
N LEU A 7 -18.18 -17.27 6.49
CA LEU A 7 -18.08 -16.44 5.29
C LEU A 7 -17.77 -14.98 5.62
N ILE A 8 -18.39 -14.44 6.67
CA ILE A 8 -18.12 -13.07 7.14
C ILE A 8 -16.67 -12.95 7.65
N ILE A 9 -16.19 -13.92 8.44
CA ILE A 9 -14.84 -13.92 9.00
C ILE A 9 -13.79 -14.04 7.87
N ILE A 10 -13.97 -14.96 6.94
CA ILE A 10 -13.05 -15.16 5.81
C ILE A 10 -12.99 -13.90 4.94
N GLY A 11 -14.13 -13.27 4.65
CA GLY A 11 -14.19 -12.02 3.90
C GLY A 11 -13.49 -10.86 4.60
N PHE A 12 -13.65 -10.73 5.92
CA PHE A 12 -12.95 -9.70 6.68
C PHE A 12 -11.43 -9.94 6.72
N ILE A 13 -11.00 -11.18 6.93
CA ILE A 13 -9.57 -11.54 6.98
C ILE A 13 -8.88 -11.24 5.64
N SER A 14 -9.50 -11.58 4.51
CA SER A 14 -8.89 -11.35 3.19
C SER A 14 -8.69 -9.86 2.88
N ILE A 15 -9.65 -9.03 3.30
CA ILE A 15 -9.58 -7.57 3.16
C ILE A 15 -8.44 -7.02 4.02
N PHE A 16 -8.41 -7.34 5.31
CA PHE A 16 -7.37 -6.85 6.23
C PHE A 16 -5.97 -7.30 5.81
N PHE A 17 -5.82 -8.55 5.37
CA PHE A 17 -4.54 -9.10 4.92
C PHE A 17 -4.00 -8.39 3.67
N THR A 18 -4.89 -7.85 2.83
CA THR A 18 -4.49 -7.06 1.66
C THR A 18 -4.20 -5.61 2.02
N VAL A 19 -4.98 -5.04 2.94
CA VAL A 19 -4.89 -3.63 3.36
C VAL A 19 -3.60 -3.32 4.13
N ILE A 20 -3.20 -4.17 5.06
CA ILE A 20 -2.00 -3.96 5.91
C ILE A 20 -0.71 -3.77 5.09
N PRO A 21 -0.33 -4.70 4.19
CA PRO A 21 0.89 -4.53 3.39
C PRO A 21 0.79 -3.29 2.49
N PHE A 22 -0.41 -2.98 1.99
CA PHE A 22 -0.66 -1.79 1.19
C PHE A 22 -0.33 -0.49 1.93
N TRP A 23 -0.76 -0.42 3.19
CA TRP A 23 -0.49 0.73 4.05
C TRP A 23 1.01 0.88 4.33
N MET A 24 1.70 -0.25 4.50
CA MET A 24 3.15 -0.28 4.68
C MET A 24 3.90 0.21 3.44
N ILE A 25 3.44 -0.16 2.23
CA ILE A 25 4.04 0.26 0.97
C ILE A 25 3.84 1.76 0.73
N CYS A 26 2.65 2.30 0.97
CA CYS A 26 2.38 3.73 0.82
C CYS A 26 3.23 4.58 1.77
N SER A 27 3.41 4.11 3.01
CA SER A 27 4.30 4.72 3.99
C SER A 27 5.77 4.68 3.54
N LYS A 28 6.22 3.54 2.99
CA LYS A 28 7.57 3.39 2.42
C LYS A 28 7.81 4.21 1.17
N ALA A 29 6.80 4.42 0.33
CA ALA A 29 6.92 5.21 -0.89
C ALA A 29 7.08 6.71 -0.59
N GLY A 30 6.73 7.19 0.61
CA GLY A 30 6.87 8.59 1.03
C GLY A 30 5.61 9.44 0.82
N PHE A 31 4.45 8.80 0.66
CA PHE A 31 3.17 9.50 0.51
C PHE A 31 2.58 9.91 1.88
N PRO A 32 1.87 11.05 1.98
CA PRO A 32 1.26 11.51 3.23
C PRO A 32 0.22 10.52 3.72
N GLY A 33 0.28 10.16 5.01
CA GLY A 33 -0.55 9.13 5.64
C GLY A 33 -2.07 9.31 5.50
N TRP A 34 -2.55 10.48 5.06
CA TRP A 34 -3.97 10.73 4.76
C TRP A 34 -4.47 9.98 3.52
N ILE A 35 -3.59 9.52 2.62
CA ILE A 35 -3.96 8.60 1.53
C ILE A 35 -4.40 7.23 2.09
N SER A 36 -4.06 6.91 3.35
CA SER A 36 -4.60 5.74 4.05
C SER A 36 -6.10 5.80 4.28
N LEU A 37 -6.68 7.00 4.39
CA LEU A 37 -8.14 7.12 4.54
C LEU A 37 -8.88 6.59 3.31
N ALA A 38 -8.20 6.56 2.16
CA ALA A 38 -8.70 5.99 0.91
C ALA A 38 -8.77 4.45 0.94
N VAL A 39 -7.97 3.77 1.77
CA VAL A 39 -7.94 2.30 1.93
C VAL A 39 -9.23 1.73 2.53
N LEU A 40 -10.08 2.56 3.14
CA LEU A 40 -11.36 2.15 3.72
C LEU A 40 -12.32 1.59 2.65
N THR A 41 -12.06 1.84 1.36
CA THR A 41 -12.90 1.38 0.26
C THR A 41 -12.16 0.32 -0.55
N PRO A 42 -12.69 -0.91 -0.73
CA PRO A 42 -12.01 -1.98 -1.47
C PRO A 42 -11.70 -1.61 -2.93
N VAL A 43 -12.49 -0.71 -3.53
CA VAL A 43 -12.25 -0.17 -4.88
C VAL A 43 -10.96 0.64 -4.95
N LEU A 44 -10.65 1.39 -3.89
CA LEU A 44 -9.44 2.22 -3.87
C LEU A 44 -8.17 1.40 -3.74
N ASN A 45 -8.21 0.16 -3.25
CA ASN A 45 -7.06 -0.74 -3.27
C ASN A 45 -6.54 -0.99 -4.70
N ILE A 46 -7.47 -1.22 -5.65
CA ILE A 46 -7.11 -1.42 -7.06
C ILE A 46 -6.58 -0.12 -7.66
N VAL A 47 -7.27 1.01 -7.43
CA VAL A 47 -6.84 2.31 -7.92
C VAL A 47 -5.45 2.68 -7.39
N LEU A 48 -5.16 2.37 -6.12
CA LEU A 48 -3.89 2.65 -5.47
C LEU A 48 -2.77 1.72 -5.97
N LEU A 49 -3.07 0.47 -6.34
CA LEU A 49 -2.15 -0.42 -7.07
C LEU A 49 -1.73 0.18 -8.41
N PHE A 50 -2.71 0.62 -9.21
CA PHE A 50 -2.45 1.26 -10.48
C PHE A 50 -1.67 2.57 -10.28
N PHE A 51 -2.09 3.40 -9.33
CA PHE A 51 -1.41 4.65 -9.03
C PHE A 51 0.04 4.40 -8.60
N LEU A 52 0.30 3.48 -7.67
CA LEU A 52 1.65 3.15 -7.21
C LEU A 52 2.54 2.58 -8.32
N ALA A 53 1.97 1.78 -9.24
CA ALA A 53 2.71 1.23 -10.37
C ALA A 53 3.16 2.31 -11.37
N PHE A 54 2.37 3.38 -11.54
CA PHE A 54 2.66 4.47 -12.46
C PHE A 54 3.25 5.73 -11.80
N ALA A 55 3.11 5.88 -10.48
CA ALA A 55 3.59 7.03 -9.75
C ALA A 55 5.09 6.91 -9.49
N GLU A 56 5.80 8.02 -9.59
CA GLU A 56 7.19 8.13 -9.16
C GLU A 56 7.26 8.03 -7.64
N TRP A 57 8.13 7.17 -7.12
CA TRP A 57 8.26 6.95 -5.68
C TRP A 57 9.24 7.99 -5.09
N PRO A 58 8.77 8.97 -4.29
CA PRO A 58 9.65 10.00 -3.76
C PRO A 58 10.76 9.44 -2.85
N ALA A 59 10.55 8.27 -2.23
CA ALA A 59 11.58 7.58 -1.44
C ALA A 59 12.84 7.20 -2.25
N LEU A 60 12.73 6.99 -3.56
CA LEU A 60 13.88 6.66 -4.43
C LEU A 60 14.72 7.90 -4.81
N ARG A 61 14.21 9.13 -4.59
CA ARG A 61 14.97 10.36 -4.85
C ARG A 61 16.08 10.65 -3.83
N HIS A 62 16.17 9.86 -2.75
CA HIS A 62 17.17 10.03 -1.70
C HIS A 62 18.36 9.06 -1.83
N LEU A 63 18.79 8.71 -3.04
CA LEU A 63 20.15 8.21 -3.29
C LEU A 63 21.09 9.35 -3.73
N PRO A 64 21.25 10.48 -2.98
CA PRO A 64 22.17 11.49 -3.42
C PRO A 64 23.58 10.92 -3.30
N GLN A 65 24.22 10.72 -4.46
CA GLN A 65 25.55 11.23 -4.69
C GLN A 65 26.70 10.75 -3.79
N GLN A 66 26.52 9.71 -2.96
CA GLN A 66 27.55 9.30 -2.00
C GLN A 66 28.67 8.45 -2.64
N GLU A 67 28.47 7.92 -3.86
CA GLU A 67 29.48 7.15 -4.60
C GLU A 67 30.36 7.99 -5.55
N ARG A 68 30.06 9.28 -5.75
CA ARG A 68 30.82 10.15 -6.67
C ARG A 68 31.92 10.97 -5.98
N SER A 69 32.13 10.78 -4.67
CA SER A 69 33.22 11.42 -3.93
C SER A 69 34.47 10.54 -3.75
N GLU A 70 34.45 9.29 -4.20
CA GLU A 70 35.58 8.33 -4.07
C GLU A 70 36.27 7.98 -5.40
N ILE A 71 36.07 8.76 -6.48
CA ILE A 71 36.76 8.57 -7.77
C ILE A 71 37.57 9.81 -8.15
#